data_AF-A0A4P5TNE7-F1
#
_entry.id   AF-A0A4P5TNE7-F1
#
_cell.length_a   1.000
_cell.length_b   1.000
_cell.length_c   1.000
_cell.angle_alpha   90.00
_cell.angle_beta   90.00
_cell.angle_gamma   90.00
#
_symmetry.space_group_name_H-M   'P 1'
#
loop_
_entity.id
_entity.type
_entity.pdbx_description
1 polymer ?
#
loop_
_entity_poly.entity_id
_entity_poly.type
_entity_poly.pdbx_seq_one_letter_code
_entity_poly.pdbx_strand_id
1 'polypeptide(L)'
;MEVNGQLIRRVWEKASPIHGQDAELFRLDMQGCWIRKKDFNNVDSIYGWTIYPVNSPANDFSDLGKLIPVHTHENQIPLAGIQSPTEMVFRENYI
;
A
#
# COMPACT_ATOMS: atom_id res chain seq x y z
N MET A 1 1.24 15.39 3.02
CA MET A 1 2.23 14.48 3.62
C MET A 1 2.81 13.65 2.48
N GLU A 2 4.13 13.52 2.41
CA GLU A 2 4.77 12.67 1.40
C GLU A 2 4.59 11.19 1.76
N VAL A 3 4.48 10.34 0.73
CA VAL A 3 4.46 8.89 0.93
C VAL A 3 5.86 8.44 1.34
N ASN A 4 6.01 8.04 2.60
CA ASN A 4 7.28 7.61 3.17
C ASN A 4 7.13 6.26 3.89
N GLY A 5 8.25 5.66 4.30
CA GLY A 5 8.25 4.34 4.95
C GLY A 5 7.38 4.26 6.22
N GLN A 6 7.28 5.35 6.99
CA GLN A 6 6.42 5.39 8.18
C GLN A 6 4.94 5.36 7.79
N LEU A 7 4.53 6.16 6.79
CA LEU A 7 3.16 6.15 6.28
C LEU A 7 2.77 4.78 5.73
N ILE A 8 3.63 4.20 4.88
CA ILE A 8 3.42 2.87 4.29
C ILE A 8 3.23 1.84 5.39
N ARG A 9 4.08 1.84 6.42
CA ARG A 9 3.96 0.93 7.57
C ARG A 9 2.64 1.13 8.31
N ARG A 10 2.27 2.38 8.63
CA ARG A 10 1.04 2.69 9.37
C ARG A 10 -0.22 2.30 8.61
N VAL A 11 -0.21 2.42 7.28
CA VAL A 11 -1.33 1.98 6.44
C VAL A 11 -1.35 0.47 6.28
N TRP A 12 -0.19 -0.18 6.11
CA TRP A 12 -0.07 -1.65 6.10
C TRP A 12 -0.67 -2.29 7.35
N GLU A 13 -0.41 -1.72 8.52
CA GLU A 13 -0.91 -2.21 9.82
C GLU A 13 -2.46 -2.18 9.91
N LYS A 14 -3.16 -1.45 9.03
CA LYS A 14 -4.62 -1.45 8.95
C LYS A 14 -5.20 -2.64 8.18
N ALA A 15 -4.39 -3.32 7.37
CA ALA A 15 -4.82 -4.54 6.69
C ALA A 15 -4.98 -5.69 7.70
N SER A 16 -5.91 -6.59 7.42
CA SER A 16 -6.27 -7.68 8.34
C SER A 16 -5.25 -8.82 8.25
N PRO A 17 -4.78 -9.38 9.38
CA PRO A 17 -3.91 -10.56 9.36
C PRO A 17 -4.68 -11.78 8.82
N ILE A 18 -3.97 -12.69 8.16
CA ILE A 18 -4.54 -13.95 7.66
C ILE A 18 -4.17 -15.07 8.63
N HIS A 19 -5.16 -15.85 9.07
CA HIS A 19 -4.89 -16.99 9.95
C HIS A 19 -3.96 -18.00 9.27
N GLY A 20 -2.90 -18.42 9.97
CA GLY A 20 -1.91 -19.36 9.45
C GLY A 20 -0.89 -18.77 8.47
N GLN A 21 -0.86 -17.45 8.27
CA GLN A 21 0.16 -16.75 7.47
C GLN A 21 0.96 -15.78 8.34
N ASP A 22 2.16 -15.44 7.89
CA ASP A 22 2.98 -14.41 8.53
C ASP A 22 2.42 -13.01 8.21
N ALA A 23 1.91 -12.33 9.24
CA ALA A 23 1.34 -10.98 9.13
C ALA A 23 2.37 -9.89 8.81
N GLU A 24 3.67 -10.18 8.89
CA GLU A 24 4.74 -9.32 8.39
C GLU A 24 4.96 -9.48 6.88
N LEU A 25 4.43 -10.53 6.27
CA LEU A 25 4.54 -10.78 4.84
C LEU A 25 3.22 -10.54 4.12
N PHE A 26 2.12 -11.10 4.62
CA PHE A 26 0.82 -11.14 3.95
C PHE A 26 -0.31 -10.66 4.84
N ARG A 27 -1.24 -9.90 4.25
CA ARG A 27 -2.47 -9.42 4.87
C ARG A 27 -3.60 -9.36 3.85
N LEU A 28 -4.82 -9.12 4.31
CA LEU A 28 -5.99 -8.84 3.49
C LEU A 28 -6.30 -7.35 3.52
N ASP A 29 -6.54 -6.76 2.35
CA ASP A 29 -7.17 -5.45 2.28
C ASP A 29 -8.66 -5.52 2.73
N MET A 30 -9.36 -4.38 2.70
CA MET A 30 -10.77 -4.34 3.15
C MET A 30 -11.73 -5.13 2.25
N GLN A 31 -11.32 -5.52 1.04
CA GLN A 31 -12.10 -6.31 0.09
C GLN A 31 -11.80 -7.81 0.21
N GLY A 32 -10.88 -8.21 1.10
CA GLY A 32 -10.45 -9.60 1.24
C GLY A 32 -9.42 -10.03 0.20
N CYS A 33 -8.82 -9.10 -0.54
CA CYS A 33 -7.75 -9.38 -1.48
C CYS A 33 -6.41 -9.52 -0.74
N TRP A 34 -5.61 -10.49 -1.15
CA TRP A 34 -4.28 -10.72 -0.58
C TRP A 34 -3.32 -9.62 -1.03
N ILE A 35 -2.60 -9.06 -0.07
CA ILE A 35 -1.56 -8.07 -0.31
C ILE A 35 -0.26 -8.52 0.36
N ARG A 36 0.88 -8.25 -0.28
CA ARG A 36 2.20 -8.61 0.23
C ARG A 36 2.99 -7.36 0.56
N LYS A 37 3.53 -7.27 1.78
CA LYS A 37 4.18 -6.05 2.32
C LYS A 37 5.23 -5.46 1.37
N LYS A 38 6.06 -6.32 0.77
CA LYS A 38 7.13 -5.93 -0.16
C LYS A 38 6.67 -5.53 -1.57
N ASP A 39 5.41 -5.72 -1.92
CA ASP A 39 4.84 -5.43 -3.25
C ASP A 39 4.08 -4.09 -3.27
N PHE A 40 4.46 -3.16 -2.40
CA PHE A 40 3.91 -1.82 -2.42
C PHE A 40 4.18 -1.15 -3.80
N ASN A 41 3.12 -0.64 -4.44
CA ASN A 41 3.09 -0.10 -5.80
C ASN A 41 3.56 -1.04 -6.92
N ASN A 42 3.68 -2.34 -6.68
CA ASN A 42 4.08 -3.30 -7.70
C ASN A 42 2.85 -3.87 -8.43
N VAL A 43 2.46 -3.23 -9.53
CA VAL A 43 1.28 -3.64 -10.34
C VAL A 43 1.45 -4.96 -11.08
N ASP A 44 2.70 -5.41 -11.25
CA ASP A 44 3.01 -6.70 -11.89
C ASP A 44 2.88 -7.87 -10.89
N SER A 45 2.73 -7.59 -9.59
CA SER A 45 2.49 -8.61 -8.58
C SER A 45 1.00 -8.89 -8.41
N ILE A 46 0.64 -10.17 -8.36
CA ILE A 46 -0.70 -10.65 -7.96
C ILE A 46 -1.04 -10.33 -6.49
N TYR A 47 -0.10 -9.77 -5.73
CA TYR A 47 -0.28 -9.30 -4.35
C TYR A 47 0.06 -7.81 -4.22
N GLY A 48 0.16 -7.10 -5.34
CA GLY A 48 0.49 -5.69 -5.42
C GLY A 48 -0.55 -4.83 -4.74
N TRP A 49 -0.13 -3.80 -4.02
CA TRP A 49 -1.03 -2.93 -3.27
C TRP A 49 -0.52 -1.50 -3.22
N THR A 50 -1.43 -0.55 -2.98
CA THR A 50 -1.11 0.87 -2.81
C THR A 50 -1.90 1.47 -1.65
N ILE A 51 -1.58 2.70 -1.27
CA ILE A 51 -2.36 3.49 -0.33
C ILE A 51 -3.47 4.23 -1.10
N TYR A 52 -4.69 4.17 -0.60
CA TYR A 52 -5.82 4.90 -1.15
C TYR A 52 -6.46 5.82 -0.09
N PRO A 53 -6.67 7.12 -0.38
CA PRO A 53 -7.41 8.02 0.51
C PRO A 53 -8.93 7.90 0.29
N VAL A 54 -9.64 7.38 1.28
CA VAL A 54 -11.11 7.21 1.23
C VAL A 54 -11.80 8.54 1.52
N ASN A 55 -12.81 8.90 0.72
CA ASN A 55 -13.63 10.11 0.91
C ASN A 55 -12.80 11.42 1.00
N SER A 56 -11.64 11.43 0.37
CA SER A 56 -10.73 12.57 0.24
C SER A 56 -10.34 12.73 -1.24
N PRO A 57 -9.88 13.92 -1.66
CA PRO A 57 -9.31 14.08 -2.99
C PRO A 57 -8.22 13.04 -3.28
N ALA A 58 -8.12 12.60 -4.52
CA ALA A 58 -7.03 11.72 -4.94
C ALA A 58 -5.68 12.36 -4.57
N ASN A 59 -4.77 11.56 -4.01
CA ASN A 59 -3.46 11.99 -3.49
C ASN A 59 -3.47 12.85 -2.21
N ASP A 60 -4.59 12.97 -1.50
CA ASP A 60 -4.60 13.55 -0.15
C ASP A 60 -4.17 12.52 0.90
N PHE A 61 -2.87 12.52 1.24
CA PHE A 61 -2.30 11.66 2.27
C PHE A 61 -2.16 12.34 3.64
N SER A 62 -2.86 13.46 3.88
CA SER A 62 -2.71 14.24 5.11
C SER A 62 -3.39 13.60 6.33
N ASP A 63 -4.49 12.90 6.12
CA ASP A 63 -5.28 12.27 7.18
C ASP A 63 -5.08 10.75 7.19
N LEU A 64 -4.16 10.27 8.05
CA LEU A 64 -3.91 8.85 8.23
C LEU A 64 -5.19 8.06 8.49
N GLY A 65 -6.20 8.62 9.18
CA GLY A 65 -7.46 7.94 9.49
C GLY A 65 -8.22 7.47 8.24
N LYS A 66 -8.10 8.21 7.14
CA LYS A 66 -8.77 7.95 5.86
C LYS A 66 -7.96 7.10 4.89
N LEU A 67 -6.70 6.81 5.21
CA LEU A 67 -5.84 6.02 4.34
C LEU A 67 -6.05 4.52 4.56
N ILE A 68 -6.22 3.78 3.48
CA ILE A 68 -6.37 2.32 3.51
C ILE A 68 -5.38 1.66 2.55
N PRO A 69 -4.94 0.42 2.85
CA PRO A 69 -4.27 -0.41 1.87
C PRO A 69 -5.30 -0.97 0.90
N VAL A 70 -4.98 -0.98 -0.40
CA VAL A 70 -5.88 -1.50 -1.46
C VAL A 70 -5.07 -2.32 -2.46
N HIS A 71 -5.57 -3.49 -2.80
CA HIS A 71 -5.00 -4.34 -3.83
C HIS A 71 -5.07 -3.67 -5.23
N THR A 72 -4.00 -3.75 -6.01
CA THR A 72 -3.88 -3.01 -7.28
C THR A 72 -4.45 -3.73 -8.49
N HIS A 73 -4.50 -5.07 -8.50
CA HIS A 73 -4.93 -5.80 -9.69
C HIS A 73 -6.44 -5.70 -9.93
N GLU A 74 -7.23 -5.67 -8.85
CA GLU A 74 -8.69 -5.62 -8.90
C GLU A 74 -9.23 -4.18 -8.95
N ASN A 75 -8.39 -3.19 -8.66
CA ASN A 75 -8.81 -1.79 -8.51
C ASN A 75 -8.05 -0.90 -9.50
N GLN A 76 -8.75 -0.20 -10.39
CA GLN A 76 -8.17 0.82 -11.27
C GLN A 76 -7.87 2.11 -10.49
N ILE A 77 -6.90 2.07 -9.58
CA ILE A 77 -6.55 3.17 -8.68
C ILE A 77 -5.15 3.73 -8.97
N PRO A 78 -4.95 5.05 -8.82
CA PRO A 78 -3.62 5.65 -8.90
C PRO A 78 -2.67 5.09 -7.83
N LEU A 79 -1.41 4.87 -8.21
CA LEU A 79 -0.37 4.45 -7.28
C LEU A 79 0.07 5.63 -6.39
N ALA A 80 0.17 5.38 -5.09
CA ALA A 80 0.48 6.42 -4.13
C ALA A 80 1.96 6.84 -4.24
N GLY A 81 2.23 8.14 -4.32
CA GLY A 81 3.60 8.66 -4.40
C GLY A 81 4.24 8.60 -5.79
N ILE A 82 3.56 8.05 -6.80
CA ILE A 82 3.96 8.16 -8.21
C ILE A 82 3.12 9.27 -8.85
N GLN A 83 3.46 10.53 -8.58
CA GLN A 83 3.19 11.57 -9.59
C GLN A 83 4.27 11.39 -10.68
N SER A 84 3.91 11.55 -11.96
CA SER A 84 4.77 11.57 -13.16
C SER A 84 6.31 11.48 -12.96
N PRO A 85 7.00 10.70 -13.82
CA PRO A 85 8.17 9.89 -13.47
C PRO A 85 9.23 10.70 -12.71
N THR A 86 9.39 10.38 -11.42
CA THR A 86 10.60 10.73 -10.70
C THR A 86 11.03 9.50 -9.91
N GLU A 87 12.25 9.06 -10.21
CA GLU A 87 12.95 7.93 -9.59
C GLU A 87 12.95 8.01 -8.05
N MET A 88 13.13 6.83 -7.43
CA MET A 88 13.34 6.56 -5.99
C MET A 88 12.09 6.25 -5.16
N VAL A 89 11.81 4.95 -4.98
CA VAL A 89 11.76 4.29 -3.66
C VAL A 89 12.16 2.83 -3.88
N PHE A 90 12.98 2.24 -3.00
CA PHE A 90 13.56 0.87 -3.05
C PHE A 90 14.95 0.70 -3.71
N ARG A 91 15.85 1.65 -3.48
CA ARG A 91 17.22 1.29 -3.03
C ARG A 91 17.27 1.86 -1.62
N GLU A 92 17.32 1.08 -0.55
CA GLU A 92 18.55 0.45 -0.07
C GLU A 92 18.20 -0.66 0.97
N ASN A 93 18.90 -1.78 0.83
CA ASN A 93 19.51 -2.60 1.88
C ASN A 93 18.65 -3.06 3.08
N TYR A 94 18.20 -4.32 3.00
CA TYR A 94 18.12 -5.20 4.17
C TYR A 94 19.10 -6.38 3.95
N ILE A 95 20.29 -6.26 4.55
CA ILE A 95 21.17 -7.36 4.97
C ILE A 95 21.26 -7.24 6.50
#